data_AF-A0A956TS25-F1
#
_entry.id   AF-A0A956TS25-F1
#
_cell.length_a   1.000
_cell.length_b   1.000
_cell.length_c   1.000
_cell.angle_alpha   90.00
_cell.angle_beta   90.00
_cell.angle_gamma   90.00
#
_symmetry.space_group_name_H-M   'P 1'
#
loop_
_entity.id
_entity.type
_entity.pdbx_description
1 polymer ?
#
loop_
_entity_poly.entity_id
_entity_poly.type
_entity_poly.pdbx_seq_one_letter_code
_entity_poly.pdbx_strand_id
1 'polypeptide(L)'
;FHQGTRCITDPVAYPMILLLTGAMWFCYFLTFYLMILGFHLEKQVDALNCFLCFAIGTLGNLVPTPGSVGGFHGMVTSALTMITGVEKNAAAAFATVLHFLCFIVSAVIPAAFCWVVESTRNKAAAAATTGSET
;
A
#
# COMPACT_ATOMS: atom_id res chain seq x y z
N PHE A 1 0.78 -23.98 -13.74
CA PHE A 1 2.11 -23.92 -13.12
C PHE A 1 3.23 -23.49 -14.07
N HIS A 2 3.32 -24.01 -15.31
CA HIS A 2 4.43 -23.73 -16.22
C HIS A 2 4.68 -22.24 -16.59
N GLN A 3 3.63 -21.41 -16.69
CA GLN A 3 3.80 -19.97 -16.99
C GLN A 3 4.02 -19.10 -15.74
N GLY A 4 3.53 -19.52 -14.57
CA GLY A 4 3.54 -18.69 -13.35
C GLY A 4 4.89 -18.57 -12.66
N THR A 5 5.80 -19.54 -12.85
CA THR A 5 7.15 -19.52 -12.26
C THR A 5 8.21 -18.97 -13.21
N ARG A 6 7.87 -18.53 -14.43
CA ARG A 6 8.86 -18.02 -15.41
C ARG A 6 9.67 -16.84 -14.88
N CYS A 7 9.10 -16.02 -14.00
CA CYS A 7 9.79 -14.89 -13.38
C CYS A 7 10.91 -15.27 -12.41
N ILE A 8 10.93 -16.50 -11.87
CA ILE A 8 12.00 -16.98 -10.97
C ILE A 8 13.00 -17.92 -11.68
N THR A 9 12.65 -18.45 -12.85
CA THR A 9 13.50 -19.37 -13.61
C THR A 9 14.17 -18.75 -14.82
N ASP A 10 13.72 -17.57 -15.28
CA ASP A 10 14.28 -16.87 -16.43
C ASP A 10 15.11 -15.64 -16.00
N PRO A 11 16.45 -15.66 -16.13
CA PRO A 11 17.30 -14.54 -15.74
C PRO A 11 17.06 -13.27 -16.56
N VAL A 12 16.40 -13.36 -17.72
CA VAL A 12 15.99 -12.18 -18.52
C VAL A 12 14.92 -11.36 -17.79
N ALA A 13 14.18 -11.96 -16.86
CA ALA A 13 13.16 -11.26 -16.08
C ALA A 13 13.74 -10.40 -14.94
N TYR A 14 14.98 -10.64 -14.49
CA TYR A 14 15.54 -10.00 -13.29
C TYR A 14 15.65 -8.47 -13.38
N PRO A 15 16.10 -7.85 -14.49
CA PRO A 15 16.14 -6.39 -14.59
C PRO A 15 14.75 -5.77 -14.49
N MET A 16 13.75 -6.40 -15.11
CA MET A 16 12.36 -5.96 -15.04
C MET A 16 11.83 -6.06 -13.61
N ILE A 17 12.08 -7.18 -12.91
CA ILE A 17 11.70 -7.36 -11.50
C ILE A 17 12.33 -6.28 -10.62
N LEU A 18 13.61 -5.97 -10.82
CA LEU A 18 14.31 -4.94 -10.05
C LEU A 18 13.72 -3.55 -10.30
N LEU A 19 13.42 -3.21 -11.56
CA LEU A 19 12.78 -1.94 -11.91
C LEU A 19 11.37 -1.82 -11.31
N LEU A 20 10.54 -2.86 -11.45
CA LEU A 20 9.20 -2.87 -10.85
C LEU A 20 9.25 -2.79 -9.32
N THR A 21 10.19 -3.48 -8.69
CA THR A 21 10.38 -3.42 -7.24
C THR A 21 10.79 -2.02 -6.81
N GLY A 22 11.75 -1.40 -7.50
CA GLY A 22 12.16 -0.02 -7.24
C GLY A 22 11.02 0.97 -7.40
N ALA A 23 10.21 0.83 -8.46
CA ALA A 23 9.04 1.67 -8.71
C ALA A 23 7.98 1.51 -7.60
N MET A 24 7.69 0.28 -7.15
CA MET A 24 6.77 0.05 -6.04
C MET A 24 7.27 0.69 -4.74
N TRP A 25 8.55 0.52 -4.40
CA TRP A 25 9.16 1.13 -3.22
C TRP A 25 9.10 2.66 -3.27
N PHE A 26 9.36 3.24 -4.44
CA PHE A 26 9.25 4.68 -4.65
C PHE A 26 7.80 5.18 -4.47
N CYS A 27 6.81 4.48 -5.01
CA CYS A 27 5.40 4.81 -4.79
C CYS A 27 5.01 4.73 -3.31
N TYR A 28 5.49 3.73 -2.57
CA TYR A 28 5.21 3.61 -1.13
C TYR A 28 5.87 4.72 -0.31
N PHE A 29 7.12 5.06 -0.62
CA PHE A 29 7.78 6.22 -0.07
C PHE A 29 6.99 7.51 -0.36
N LEU A 30 6.52 7.67 -1.60
CA LEU A 30 5.77 8.85 -2.01
C LEU A 30 4.48 9.01 -1.19
N THR A 31 3.78 7.92 -0.85
CA THR A 31 2.61 7.99 0.05
C THR A 31 2.97 8.55 1.43
N PHE A 32 4.09 8.11 2.02
CA PHE A 32 4.59 8.69 3.27
C PHE A 32 4.92 10.18 3.12
N TYR A 33 5.60 10.54 2.03
CA TYR A 33 6.00 11.92 1.78
C TYR A 33 4.80 12.86 1.56
N LEU A 34 3.80 12.42 0.80
CA LEU A 34 2.54 13.16 0.64
C LEU A 34 1.80 13.33 1.96
N MET A 35 1.87 12.33 2.85
CA MET A 35 1.30 12.44 4.19
C MET A 35 2.03 13.47 5.05
N ILE A 36 3.36 13.58 4.92
CA ILE A 36 4.16 14.60 5.60
C ILE A 36 3.69 16.00 5.18
N LEU A 37 3.44 16.21 3.88
CA LEU A 37 2.87 17.45 3.37
C LEU A 37 1.45 17.69 3.90
N GLY A 38 0.61 16.66 3.95
CA GLY A 38 -0.77 16.75 4.45
C GLY A 38 -0.87 17.09 5.94
N PHE A 39 0.12 16.70 6.74
CA PHE A 39 0.23 17.01 8.17
C PHE A 39 1.06 18.28 8.45
N HIS A 40 1.54 18.97 7.41
CA HIS A 40 2.41 20.14 7.53
C HIS A 40 3.72 19.89 8.31
N LEU A 41 4.31 18.70 8.14
CA LEU A 41 5.52 18.27 8.84
C LEU A 41 6.80 18.48 8.01
N GLU A 42 6.73 19.08 6.82
CA GLU A 42 7.84 19.21 5.87
C GLU A 42 9.03 20.03 6.40
N LYS A 43 8.81 20.89 7.40
CA LYS A 43 9.87 21.67 8.06
C LYS A 43 10.64 20.86 9.12
N GLN A 44 10.04 19.78 9.61
CA GLN A 44 10.61 18.91 10.65
C GLN A 44 11.12 17.59 10.08
N VAL A 45 10.49 17.11 9.00
CA VAL A 45 10.79 15.83 8.36
C VAL A 45 11.22 16.09 6.92
N ASP A 46 12.53 16.00 6.68
CA ASP A 46 13.07 16.02 5.32
C ASP A 46 12.80 14.69 4.58
N ALA A 47 13.08 14.67 3.28
CA ALA A 47 12.82 13.49 2.45
C ALA A 47 13.62 12.26 2.89
N LEU A 48 14.84 12.45 3.41
CA LEU A 48 15.68 11.35 3.89
C LEU A 48 15.11 10.74 5.16
N ASN A 49 14.76 11.56 6.14
CA ASN A 49 14.13 11.09 7.38
C ASN A 49 12.75 10.47 7.12
N CYS A 50 11.99 11.00 6.15
CA CYS A 50 10.75 10.37 5.69
C CYS A 50 11.01 8.97 5.12
N PHE A 51 12.04 8.80 4.28
CA PHE A 51 12.43 7.50 3.75
C PHE A 51 12.87 6.52 4.84
N LEU A 52 13.63 6.98 5.84
CA LEU A 52 14.01 6.17 7.00
C LEU A 52 12.79 5.74 7.82
N CYS A 53 11.84 6.66 8.06
CA CYS A 53 10.59 6.36 8.76
C CYS A 53 9.74 5.33 7.98
N PHE A 54 9.68 5.45 6.66
CA PHE A 54 9.05 4.45 5.79
C PHE A 54 9.73 3.09 5.90
N ALA A 55 11.07 3.04 5.78
CA ALA A 55 11.83 1.79 5.88
C ALA A 55 11.58 1.09 7.23
N ILE A 56 11.62 1.83 8.35
CA ILE A 56 11.33 1.28 9.68
C ILE A 56 9.85 0.89 9.82
N GLY A 57 8.94 1.71 9.29
CA GLY A 57 7.51 1.43 9.29
C GLY A 57 7.17 0.10 8.60
N THR A 58 7.82 -0.20 7.47
CA THR A 58 7.65 -1.49 6.78
C THR A 58 8.10 -2.69 7.60
N LEU A 59 9.03 -2.51 8.55
CA LEU A 59 9.39 -3.57 9.51
C LEU A 59 8.24 -3.91 10.45
N GLY A 60 7.30 -2.98 10.70
CA GLY A 60 6.07 -3.24 11.44
C GLY A 60 5.19 -4.32 10.79
N ASN A 61 5.34 -4.55 9.49
CA ASN A 61 4.61 -5.57 8.75
C ASN A 61 5.17 -6.99 8.97
N LEU A 62 6.39 -7.12 9.52
CA LEU A 62 6.94 -8.43 9.89
C LEU A 62 6.22 -9.00 11.13
N VAL A 63 5.58 -8.15 11.92
CA VAL A 63 4.78 -8.61 13.07
C VAL A 63 3.50 -9.27 12.53
N PRO A 64 3.23 -10.56 12.81
CA PRO A 64 2.11 -11.31 12.26
C PRO A 64 0.79 -10.91 12.95
N THR A 65 0.39 -9.66 12.78
CA THR A 65 -0.88 -9.10 13.27
C THR A 65 -1.86 -8.98 12.11
N PRO A 66 -3.16 -9.32 12.29
CA PRO A 66 -4.15 -9.14 11.24
C PRO A 66 -4.15 -7.70 10.71
N GLY A 67 -3.96 -7.54 9.41
CA GLY A 67 -3.90 -6.23 8.76
C GLY A 67 -2.75 -5.32 9.19
N SER A 68 -1.74 -5.85 9.90
CA SER A 68 -0.57 -5.11 10.40
C SER A 68 -0.87 -3.91 11.32
N VAL A 69 -2.08 -3.80 11.89
CA VAL A 69 -2.50 -2.61 12.65
C VAL A 69 -1.56 -2.30 13.82
N GLY A 70 -1.27 -3.26 14.70
CA GLY A 70 -0.44 -3.00 15.88
C GLY A 70 1.02 -2.69 15.55
N GLY A 71 1.63 -3.55 14.72
CA GLY A 71 3.05 -3.44 14.36
C GLY A 71 3.35 -2.19 13.54
N PHE A 72 2.54 -1.87 12.54
CA PHE A 72 2.73 -0.70 11.69
C PHE A 72 2.59 0.60 12.48
N HIS A 73 1.51 0.75 13.26
CA HIS A 73 1.24 1.97 14.01
C HIS A 73 2.35 2.26 15.03
N GLY A 74 2.78 1.25 15.78
CA GLY A 74 3.86 1.37 16.75
C GLY A 74 5.19 1.76 16.10
N MET A 75 5.57 1.11 15.00
CA MET A 75 6.85 1.34 14.32
C MET A 75 6.91 2.72 13.66
N VAL A 76 5.85 3.13 12.96
CA VAL A 76 5.81 4.46 12.32
C VAL A 76 5.79 5.57 13.36
N THR A 77 4.98 5.45 14.42
CA THR A 77 4.93 6.43 15.51
C THR A 77 6.29 6.58 16.18
N SER A 78 6.96 5.45 16.48
CA SER A 78 8.27 5.45 17.11
C SER A 78 9.34 6.03 16.19
N ALA A 79 9.33 5.67 14.91
CA ALA A 79 10.30 6.19 13.93
C ALA A 79 10.18 7.72 13.79
N LEU A 80 8.99 8.26 13.59
CA LEU A 80 8.78 9.71 13.50
C LEU A 80 9.13 10.43 14.80
N THR A 81 8.76 9.87 15.96
CA THR A 81 9.09 10.52 17.24
C THR A 81 10.59 10.53 17.49
N MET A 82 11.28 9.40 17.26
CA MET A 82 12.69 9.23 17.63
C MET A 82 13.67 9.85 16.63
N ILE A 83 13.35 9.81 15.34
CA ILE A 83 14.26 10.27 14.28
C ILE A 83 14.11 11.77 14.05
N THR A 84 12.87 12.29 14.09
CA THR A 84 12.58 13.66 13.68
C THR A 84 12.07 14.54 14.81
N GLY A 85 11.82 13.98 16.00
CA GLY A 85 11.32 14.73 17.16
C GLY A 85 9.86 15.19 17.02
N VAL A 86 9.10 14.59 16.09
CA VAL A 86 7.67 14.90 15.96
C VAL A 86 6.94 14.48 17.22
N GLU A 87 6.01 15.32 17.68
CA GLU A 87 5.23 15.05 18.87
C GLU A 87 4.45 13.72 18.74
N LYS A 88 4.41 12.95 19.82
CA LYS A 88 3.93 11.56 19.80
C LYS A 88 2.48 11.43 19.33
N ASN A 89 1.58 12.32 19.77
CA ASN A 89 0.19 12.28 19.34
C ASN A 89 0.05 12.63 17.86
N ALA A 90 0.81 13.60 17.35
CA ALA A 90 0.88 13.91 15.93
C ALA A 90 1.42 12.73 15.10
N ALA A 91 2.48 12.07 15.57
CA ALA A 91 3.04 10.87 14.93
C ALA A 91 2.05 9.69 14.92
N ALA A 92 1.30 9.50 16.02
CA ALA A 92 0.27 8.46 16.10
C ALA A 92 -0.93 8.75 15.18
N ALA A 93 -1.36 10.01 15.09
CA ALA A 93 -2.40 10.44 14.16
C ALA A 93 -1.96 10.23 12.71
N PHE A 94 -0.72 10.60 12.39
CA PHE A 94 -0.09 10.34 11.09
C PHE A 94 -0.13 8.84 10.74
N ALA A 95 0.36 7.98 11.64
CA ALA A 95 0.40 6.54 11.42
C ALA A 95 -1.01 5.95 11.20
N THR A 96 -1.99 6.44 11.95
CA THR A 96 -3.39 6.01 11.84
C THR A 96 -4.01 6.38 10.50
N VAL A 97 -3.90 7.66 10.10
CA VAL A 97 -4.46 8.15 8.84
C VAL A 97 -3.77 7.51 7.64
N LEU A 98 -2.45 7.34 7.72
CA LEU A 98 -1.66 6.65 6.70
C LEU A 98 -2.10 5.19 6.52
N HIS A 99 -2.24 4.43 7.62
CA HIS A 99 -2.70 3.05 7.56
C HIS A 99 -4.13 2.94 7.00
N PHE A 100 -5.02 3.83 7.44
CA PHE A 100 -6.39 3.89 6.93
C PHE A 100 -6.43 4.14 5.42
N LEU A 101 -5.67 5.12 4.92
CA LEU A 101 -5.60 5.42 3.48
C LEU A 101 -5.00 4.26 2.67
N CYS A 102 -3.98 3.58 3.20
CA CYS A 102 -3.46 2.35 2.58
C CYS A 102 -4.55 1.28 2.44
N PHE A 103 -5.40 1.10 3.45
CA PHE A 103 -6.49 0.14 3.41
C PHE A 103 -7.57 0.51 2.39
N ILE A 104 -7.96 1.79 2.32
CA ILE A 104 -8.92 2.27 1.32
C ILE A 104 -8.39 2.03 -0.09
N VAL A 105 -7.16 2.46 -0.38
CA VAL A 105 -6.59 2.39 -1.73
C VAL A 105 -6.32 0.95 -2.16
N SER A 106 -5.84 0.10 -1.25
CA SER A 106 -5.34 -1.24 -1.60
C SER A 106 -6.40 -2.34 -1.46
N ALA A 107 -7.38 -2.18 -0.57
CA ALA A 107 -8.40 -3.19 -0.32
C ALA A 107 -9.78 -2.76 -0.86
N VAL A 108 -10.22 -1.55 -0.53
CA VAL A 108 -11.60 -1.11 -0.83
C VAL A 108 -11.78 -0.79 -2.31
N ILE A 109 -10.87 -0.03 -2.93
CA ILE A 109 -10.98 0.32 -4.35
C ILE A 109 -10.94 -0.92 -5.27
N PRO A 110 -9.99 -1.86 -5.12
CA PRO A 110 -9.97 -3.06 -5.95
C PRO A 110 -11.18 -3.96 -5.72
N ALA A 111 -11.65 -4.10 -4.47
CA ALA A 111 -12.86 -4.86 -4.18
C ALA A 111 -14.10 -4.25 -4.85
N ALA A 112 -14.26 -2.93 -4.79
CA ALA A 112 -15.35 -2.23 -5.47
C ALA A 112 -15.26 -2.40 -6.99
N PHE A 113 -14.06 -2.30 -7.57
CA PHE A 113 -13.85 -2.52 -9.00
C PHE A 113 -14.21 -3.95 -9.43
N CYS A 114 -13.73 -4.96 -8.70
CA CYS A 114 -14.07 -6.36 -8.96
C CYS A 114 -15.58 -6.60 -8.89
N TRP A 115 -16.25 -6.04 -7.89
CA TRP A 115 -17.71 -6.15 -7.75
C TRP A 115 -18.47 -5.52 -8.92
N VAL A 116 -18.03 -4.36 -9.42
CA VAL A 116 -18.61 -3.72 -10.61
C VAL A 116 -18.42 -4.59 -11.86
N VAL A 117 -17.23 -5.16 -12.04
CA VAL A 117 -16.94 -6.08 -13.17
C VAL A 117 -17.81 -7.34 -13.08
N GLU A 118 -17.97 -7.92 -11.90
CA GLU A 118 -18.82 -9.09 -11.72
C GLU A 118 -20.31 -8.78 -11.94
N SER A 119 -20.79 -7.65 -11.41
CA SER A 119 -22.16 -7.19 -11.62
C SER A 119 -22.50 -6.99 -13.10
N THR A 120 -21.58 -6.39 -13.87
CA THR A 120 -21.75 -6.21 -15.33
C THR A 120 -21.73 -7.54 -16.09
N ARG A 121 -20.84 -8.47 -15.73
CA ARG A 121 -20.79 -9.82 -16.33
C ARG A 121 -22.05 -10.62 -16.04
N ASN A 122 -22.57 -10.58 -14.82
CA ASN A 122 -23.77 -11.31 -14.42
C ASN A 122 -25.02 -10.77 -15.16
N LYS A 123 -25.12 -9.45 -15.32
CA LYS A 123 -26.19 -8.83 -16.13
C LYS A 123 -26.12 -9.23 -17.60
N ALA A 124 -24.92 -9.24 -18.19
CA ALA A 124 -24.74 -9.66 -19.58
C ALA A 124 -25.08 -11.14 -19.80
N ALA A 125 -24.70 -12.01 -18.86
CA ALA A 125 -25.03 -13.44 -18.92
C ALA A 125 -26.55 -13.67 -18.83
N ALA A 126 -27.25 -12.97 -17.93
CA ALA A 126 -28.70 -13.06 -17.81
C ALA A 126 -29.44 -12.62 -19.09
N ALA A 127 -28.98 -11.54 -19.73
CA ALA A 127 -29.57 -11.07 -20.98
C ALA A 127 -29.38 -12.07 -22.15
N ALA A 128 -28.24 -12.75 -22.21
CA ALA A 128 -27.96 -13.76 -23.23
C ALA A 128 -28.83 -15.03 -23.07
N THR A 129 -29.14 -15.43 -21.83
CA THR A 129 -30.04 -16.57 -21.59
C THR A 129 -31.49 -16.27 -21.97
N THR A 130 -32.00 -15.05 -21.70
CA THR A 130 -33.39 -14.69 -22.00
C THR A 130 -33.66 -14.52 -23.50
N GLY A 131 -32.66 -14.11 -24.30
CA GLY A 131 -32.78 -13.99 -25.76
C GLY A 131 -32.68 -15.31 -26.54
N SER A 132 -32.28 -16.41 -25.88
CA SER A 132 -32.20 -17.75 -26.48
C SER A 132 -33.51 -18.55 -26.37
N GLU A 133 -34.45 -18.10 -25.53
CA GLU A 133 -35.73 -18.78 -25.27
C GLU A 133 -36.92 -18.17 -26.06
N THR A 134 -36.65 -17.20 -26.95
CA THR A 134 -37.60 -16.58 -27.88
C THR A 134 -37.21 -16.86 -29.32
#